data_AF-A0A927SBJ4-F1
#
_entry.id   AF-A0A927SBJ4-F1
#
_cell.length_a   1.000
_cell.length_b   1.000
_cell.length_c   1.000
_cell.angle_alpha   90.00
_cell.angle_beta   90.00
_cell.angle_gamma   90.00
#
_symmetry.space_group_name_H-M   'P 1'
#
loop_
_entity.id
_entity.type
_entity.pdbx_description
1 polymer ?
#
loop_
_entity_poly.entity_id
_entity_poly.type
_entity_poly.pdbx_seq_one_letter_code
_entity_poly.pdbx_strand_id
1 'polypeptide(L)'
;MKELNENINIKELNDRDLEQVVGGYKVGDTVQCSPDMIAYCSNCGRLLKNYDVTITGIRGVLNGKTLYWVERKCCGHKSSIIETEILG
;
A
#
# COMPACT_ATOMS: atom_id res chain seq x y z
N MET A 1 11.83 34.15 -19.39
CA MET A 1 11.51 32.86 -18.74
C MET A 1 10.21 32.36 -19.33
N LYS A 2 10.19 31.20 -19.99
CA LYS A 2 8.95 30.62 -20.53
C LYS A 2 8.23 29.89 -19.39
N GLU A 3 7.01 30.31 -19.09
CA GLU A 3 6.13 29.66 -18.12
C GLU A 3 5.69 28.29 -18.67
N LEU A 4 5.99 27.23 -17.93
CA LEU A 4 5.43 25.89 -18.15
C LEU A 4 4.01 25.85 -17.56
N ASN A 5 3.05 26.39 -18.32
CA ASN A 5 1.63 26.05 -18.13
C ASN A 5 1.36 24.72 -18.83
N GLU A 6 1.87 23.63 -18.25
CA GLU A 6 1.32 22.32 -18.58
C GLU A 6 -0.02 22.21 -17.86
N ASN A 7 -1.10 22.13 -18.63
CA ASN A 7 -2.42 21.78 -18.15
C ASN A 7 -2.34 20.39 -17.51
N ILE A 8 -1.99 20.33 -16.22
CA ILE A 8 -2.11 19.12 -15.43
C ILE A 8 -3.61 18.87 -15.30
N ASN A 9 -4.13 18.02 -16.18
CA ASN A 9 -5.49 17.54 -16.13
C ASN A 9 -5.55 16.55 -14.94
N ILE A 10 -5.66 17.09 -13.72
CA ILE A 10 -5.89 16.30 -12.51
C ILE A 10 -7.31 15.77 -12.63
N LYS A 11 -7.46 14.62 -13.29
CA LYS A 11 -8.71 13.87 -13.28
C LYS A 11 -8.87 13.30 -11.87
N GLU A 12 -9.73 13.92 -11.07
CA GLU A 12 -10.18 13.32 -9.81
C GLU A 12 -10.77 11.94 -10.15
N LEU A 13 -10.12 10.89 -9.66
CA LEU A 13 -10.67 9.54 -9.73
C LEU A 13 -11.82 9.49 -8.73
N ASN A 14 -12.99 9.01 -9.18
CA ASN A 14 -14.08 8.72 -8.26
C ASN A 14 -13.73 7.49 -7.40
N ASP A 15 -14.42 7.30 -6.29
CA ASP A 15 -14.14 6.22 -5.33
C ASP A 15 -14.15 4.82 -5.99
N ARG A 16 -15.02 4.61 -6.98
CA ARG A 16 -15.12 3.37 -7.76
C ARG A 16 -13.91 3.14 -8.68
N ASP A 17 -13.40 4.20 -9.29
CA ASP A 17 -12.18 4.16 -10.10
C ASP A 17 -10.96 4.01 -9.18
N LEU A 18 -10.95 4.59 -7.98
CA LEU A 18 -9.94 4.35 -6.95
C LEU A 18 -9.91 2.86 -6.52
N GLU A 19 -11.07 2.23 -6.39
CA GLU A 19 -11.19 0.79 -6.13
C GLU A 19 -10.74 -0.09 -7.30
N GLN A 20 -10.80 0.39 -8.55
CA GLN A 20 -10.42 -0.36 -9.76
C GLN A 20 -9.00 -0.08 -10.27
N VAL A 21 -8.43 1.09 -9.96
CA VAL A 21 -7.20 1.60 -10.58
C VAL A 21 -5.97 1.31 -9.73
N VAL A 22 -6.14 0.89 -8.48
CA VAL A 22 -5.08 1.04 -7.48
C VAL A 22 -4.74 -0.32 -6.85
N GLY A 23 -4.04 -1.13 -7.67
CA GLY A 23 -3.34 -2.39 -7.36
C GLY A 23 -4.26 -3.57 -7.06
N GLY A 24 -3.83 -4.79 -7.40
CA GLY A 24 -4.67 -5.99 -7.54
C GLY A 24 -5.36 -6.54 -6.28
N TYR A 25 -5.31 -5.83 -5.15
CA TYR A 25 -5.81 -6.26 -3.85
C TYR A 25 -6.86 -5.31 -3.26
N LYS A 26 -7.84 -5.87 -2.57
CA LYS A 26 -9.00 -5.19 -2.00
C LYS A 26 -8.88 -5.01 -0.49
N VAL A 27 -9.65 -4.06 0.05
CA VAL A 27 -9.83 -3.95 1.50
C VAL A 27 -10.45 -5.24 2.04
N GLY A 28 -9.84 -5.79 3.09
CA GLY A 28 -10.18 -7.09 3.67
C GLY A 28 -9.26 -8.23 3.22
N ASP A 29 -8.53 -8.07 2.11
CA ASP A 29 -7.60 -9.10 1.66
C ASP A 29 -6.46 -9.27 2.67
N THR A 30 -6.14 -10.53 2.96
CA THR A 30 -4.91 -10.87 3.69
C THR A 30 -3.86 -11.25 2.65
N VAL A 31 -2.75 -10.51 2.67
CA VAL A 31 -1.62 -10.69 1.73
C VAL A 31 -0.35 -10.95 2.51
N GLN A 32 0.56 -11.72 1.91
CA GLN A 32 1.88 -11.97 2.47
C GLN A 32 2.88 -10.96 1.90
N CYS A 33 3.62 -10.28 2.76
CA CYS A 33 4.73 -9.43 2.31
C CYS A 33 5.94 -10.29 1.90
N SER A 34 6.67 -9.86 0.86
CA SER A 34 7.79 -10.55 0.24
C SER A 34 8.90 -10.97 1.23
N PRO A 35 9.59 -12.11 0.99
CA PRO A 35 10.73 -12.58 1.77
C PRO A 35 11.92 -11.62 1.79
N ASP A 36 12.04 -10.76 0.79
CA ASP A 36 13.16 -9.82 0.68
C ASP A 36 12.98 -8.61 1.62
N MET A 37 11.78 -8.45 2.19
CA MET A 37 11.47 -7.40 3.16
C MET A 37 11.53 -7.95 4.60
N ILE A 38 12.50 -7.43 5.36
CA ILE A 38 12.55 -7.61 6.81
C ILE A 38 12.01 -6.35 7.47
N ALA A 39 10.91 -6.48 8.21
CA ALA A 39 10.28 -5.36 8.91
C ALA A 39 10.34 -5.56 10.43
N TYR A 40 10.96 -4.63 11.15
CA TYR A 40 10.82 -4.58 12.61
C TYR A 40 9.43 -4.05 12.98
N CYS A 41 8.74 -4.72 13.90
CA CYS A 41 7.49 -4.22 14.47
C CYS A 41 7.78 -3.56 15.82
N SER A 42 7.78 -2.23 15.84
CA SER A 42 8.00 -1.44 17.06
C SER A 42 6.97 -1.72 18.16
N ASN A 43 5.77 -2.19 17.80
CA ASN A 43 4.70 -2.47 18.77
C ASN A 43 4.92 -3.76 19.56
N CYS A 44 5.39 -4.85 18.91
CA CYS A 44 5.59 -6.14 19.58
C CYS A 44 7.06 -6.59 19.67
N GLY A 45 7.99 -5.76 19.21
CA GLY A 45 9.44 -6.04 19.25
C GLY A 45 9.91 -7.16 18.32
N ARG A 46 9.05 -7.65 17.42
CA ARG A 46 9.39 -8.78 16.53
C ARG A 46 10.01 -8.31 15.23
N LEU A 47 11.03 -9.04 14.78
CA LEU A 47 11.53 -8.97 13.43
C LEU A 47 10.63 -9.84 12.53
N LEU A 48 10.02 -9.25 11.51
CA LEU A 48 9.07 -9.92 10.63
C LEU A 48 9.69 -10.16 9.25
N LYS A 49 9.53 -11.37 8.73
CA LYS A 49 9.87 -11.79 7.37
C LYS A 49 8.71 -12.65 6.87
N ASN A 50 8.33 -12.55 5.59
CA ASN A 50 7.20 -13.31 5.03
C ASN A 50 5.92 -13.17 5.85
N TYR A 51 5.63 -11.95 6.31
CA TYR A 51 4.57 -11.72 7.28
C TYR A 51 3.27 -11.33 6.61
N ASP A 52 2.17 -11.79 7.20
CA ASP A 52 0.84 -11.49 6.71
C ASP A 52 0.33 -10.17 7.24
N VAL A 53 -0.34 -9.44 6.35
CA VAL A 53 -1.04 -8.21 6.67
C VAL A 53 -2.44 -8.24 6.08
N THR A 54 -3.38 -7.58 6.74
CA THR A 54 -4.73 -7.35 6.19
C THR A 54 -4.77 -5.95 5.60
N ILE A 55 -5.22 -5.81 4.36
CA ILE A 55 -5.44 -4.50 3.75
C ILE A 55 -6.68 -3.86 4.39
N THR A 56 -6.49 -2.65 4.90
CA THR A 56 -7.53 -1.89 5.62
C THR A 56 -7.95 -0.62 4.87
N GLY A 57 -7.24 -0.26 3.81
CA GLY A 57 -7.55 0.89 2.97
C GLY A 57 -6.50 1.17 1.91
N ILE A 58 -6.82 2.06 0.99
CA ILE A 58 -5.87 2.59 0.00
C ILE A 58 -5.33 3.91 0.55
N ARG A 59 -4.00 4.02 0.65
CA ARG A 59 -3.32 5.23 1.12
C ARG A 59 -3.07 6.22 0.00
N GLY A 60 -2.84 5.74 -1.23
CA GLY A 60 -2.56 6.56 -2.40
C GLY A 60 -1.71 5.84 -3.44
N VAL A 61 -1.11 6.59 -4.35
CA VAL A 61 -0.21 6.08 -5.40
C VAL A 61 1.13 6.79 -5.32
N LEU A 62 2.22 6.03 -5.37
CA LEU A 62 3.60 6.52 -5.45
C LEU A 62 4.29 5.87 -6.64
N ASN A 63 4.80 6.67 -7.58
CA ASN A 63 5.51 6.17 -8.76
C ASN A 63 4.72 5.11 -9.56
N GLY A 64 3.40 5.28 -9.68
CA GLY A 64 2.52 4.31 -10.37
C GLY A 64 2.26 3.02 -9.60
N LYS A 65 2.66 2.94 -8.33
CA LYS A 65 2.43 1.81 -7.43
C LYS A 65 1.49 2.20 -6.29
N THR A 66 0.56 1.32 -5.97
CA THR A 66 -0.37 1.53 -4.87
C THR A 66 0.32 1.46 -3.53
N LEU A 67 -0.02 2.37 -2.63
CA LEU A 67 0.23 2.23 -1.20
C LEU A 67 -1.04 1.79 -0.50
N TYR A 68 -0.91 0.78 0.35
CA TYR A 68 -1.99 0.26 1.16
C TYR A 68 -1.82 0.64 2.62
N TRP A 69 -2.92 0.98 3.30
CA TRP A 69 -2.99 0.90 4.75
C TRP A 69 -3.22 -0.54 5.14
N VAL A 70 -2.43 -1.03 6.10
CA VAL A 70 -2.47 -2.44 6.48
C VAL A 70 -2.42 -2.63 7.99
N GLU A 71 -2.97 -3.75 8.45
CA GLU A 71 -2.87 -4.23 9.81
C GLU A 71 -2.05 -5.53 9.84
N ARG A 72 -0.96 -5.55 10.61
CA ARG A 72 -0.07 -6.70 10.72
C ARG A 72 -0.68 -7.79 11.60
N LYS A 73 -0.71 -9.03 11.11
CA LYS A 73 -1.26 -10.18 11.87
C LYS A 73 -0.48 -10.49 13.15
N CYS A 74 0.77 -10.04 13.27
CA CYS A 74 1.59 -10.33 14.44
C CYS A 74 1.06 -9.71 15.75
N CYS A 75 0.41 -8.55 15.70
CA CYS A 75 -0.10 -7.84 16.89
C CYS A 75 -1.17 -6.78 16.61
N GLY A 76 -1.73 -6.71 15.39
CA GLY A 76 -2.69 -5.69 15.01
C GLY A 76 -2.07 -4.30 14.76
N HIS A 77 -0.74 -4.22 14.58
CA HIS A 77 -0.09 -2.93 14.34
C HIS A 77 -0.47 -2.39 12.96
N LYS A 78 -0.95 -1.15 12.92
CA LYS A 78 -1.30 -0.44 11.69
C LYS A 78 -0.07 0.22 11.08
N SER A 79 0.18 -0.05 9.81
CA SER A 79 1.28 0.52 9.03
C SER A 79 0.86 0.72 7.58
N SER A 80 1.80 1.07 6.70
CA SER A 80 1.57 1.07 5.25
C SER A 80 2.64 0.27 4.53
N ILE A 81 2.27 -0.32 3.39
CA ILE A 81 3.17 -1.02 2.47
C ILE A 81 2.91 -0.56 1.04
N ILE A 82 3.90 -0.65 0.16
CA ILE A 82 3.71 -0.45 -1.29
C ILE A 82 3.43 -1.79 -1.99
N GLU A 83 2.68 -1.78 -3.10
CA GLU A 83 2.28 -2.98 -3.87
C GLU A 83 3.45 -3.92 -4.16
N THR A 84 4.64 -3.38 -4.45
CA THR A 84 5.84 -4.18 -4.76
C THR A 84 6.39 -4.95 -3.56
N GLU A 85 5.93 -4.66 -2.35
CA GLU A 85 6.26 -5.41 -1.14
C GLU A 85 5.40 -6.67 -0.97
N ILE A 86 4.32 -6.81 -1.74
CA ILE A 86 3.42 -7.96 -1.62
C ILE A 86 3.96 -9.10 -2.49
N LEU A 87 4.00 -10.31 -1.93
CA LEU A 87 4.33 -11.52 -2.68
C LEU A 87 3.15 -11.85 -3.61
N GLY A 88 3.39 -11.75 -4.92
CA GLY A 88 2.41 -12.03 -5.97
C GLY A 88 2.16 -13.52 -6.20
#